data_AF-D1G080-F1
#
_entry.id   AF-D1G080-F1
#
_cell.length_a   1.000
_cell.length_b   1.000
_cell.length_c   1.000
_cell.angle_alpha   90.00
_cell.angle_beta   90.00
_cell.angle_gamma   90.00
#
_symmetry.space_group_name_H-M   'P 1'
#
loop_
_entity.id
_entity.type
_entity.pdbx_description
1 polymer ?
#
loop_
_entity_poly.entity_id
_entity_poly.type
_entity_poly.pdbx_seq_one_letter_code
_entity_poly.pdbx_strand_id
1 'polypeptide(L)'
;ALLALTVAEGSRMIVVQLNCDSETDAQAAVQTLREEHGVTHLDVVVANAAMATNFGPASTMPLEHLQAHMMVNMYAPVLLFQATRLMLQQSKQQAKFVLIGAPISTITNMH
;
A
#
# COMPACT_ATOMS: atom_id res chain seq x y z
N ALA A 1 -6.18 -10.10 15.52
CA ALA A 1 -7.04 -10.39 14.36
C ALA A 1 -6.28 -11.14 13.27
N LEU A 2 -5.24 -10.56 12.63
CA LEU A 2 -4.47 -11.22 11.56
C LEU A 2 -3.73 -12.49 12.03
N LEU A 3 -3.04 -12.42 13.17
CA LEU A 3 -2.28 -13.57 13.72
C LEU A 3 -3.17 -14.76 14.16
N ALA A 4 -4.50 -14.60 14.16
CA ALA A 4 -5.42 -15.70 14.45
C ALA A 4 -5.81 -16.51 13.21
N LEU A 5 -5.42 -16.07 12.00
CA LEU A 5 -5.69 -16.78 10.76
C LEU A 5 -4.75 -17.98 10.60
N THR A 6 -5.29 -19.08 10.08
CA THR A 6 -4.50 -20.28 9.75
C THR A 6 -3.60 -20.01 8.55
N VAL A 7 -2.31 -20.28 8.71
CA VAL A 7 -1.33 -20.28 7.62
C VAL A 7 -1.25 -21.65 6.97
N ALA A 8 -1.00 -21.70 5.66
CA ALA A 8 -0.79 -22.96 4.96
C ALA A 8 0.53 -23.62 5.38
N GLU A 9 0.63 -24.94 5.25
CA GLU A 9 1.86 -25.67 5.52
C GLU A 9 3.02 -25.13 4.67
N GLY A 10 4.19 -24.94 5.29
CA GLY A 10 5.38 -24.37 4.63
C GLY A 10 5.31 -22.86 4.39
N SER A 11 4.25 -22.16 4.83
CA SER A 11 4.12 -20.70 4.76
C SER A 11 4.21 -20.04 6.14
N ARG A 12 4.48 -18.73 6.16
CA ARG A 12 4.47 -17.93 7.39
C ARG A 12 3.81 -16.58 7.15
N MET A 13 3.13 -16.06 8.17
CA MET A 13 2.61 -14.70 8.20
C MET A 13 3.61 -13.79 8.89
N ILE A 14 4.00 -12.70 8.23
CA ILE A 14 4.82 -11.63 8.81
C ILE A 14 3.94 -10.38 8.86
N VAL A 15 3.86 -9.76 10.04
CA VAL A 15 3.11 -8.52 10.24
C VAL A 15 4.11 -7.41 10.50
N VAL A 16 4.09 -6.38 9.66
CA VAL A 16 4.94 -5.19 9.77
C VAL A 16 4.04 -3.96 9.80
N GLN A 17 4.44 -2.94 10.55
CA GLN A 17 3.74 -1.66 10.56
C GLN A 17 3.91 -0.95 9.21
N LEU A 18 2.82 -0.38 8.70
CA LEU A 18 2.82 0.47 7.52
C LEU A 18 1.68 1.49 7.64
N ASN A 19 1.99 2.70 8.09
CA ASN A 19 1.04 3.81 8.08
C ASN A 19 1.13 4.58 6.75
N CYS A 20 0.04 4.59 5.97
CA CYS A 20 0.00 5.29 4.68
C CYS A 20 -0.11 6.83 4.81
N ASP A 21 -0.25 7.37 6.02
CA ASP A 21 -0.14 8.81 6.28
C ASP A 21 1.29 9.24 6.63
N SER A 22 2.26 8.30 6.60
CA SER A 22 3.67 8.55 6.87
C SER A 22 4.50 8.44 5.59
N GLU A 23 5.36 9.43 5.34
CA GLU A 23 6.26 9.42 4.18
C GLU A 23 7.41 8.40 4.32
N THR A 24 7.70 7.94 5.54
CA THR A 24 8.88 7.13 5.86
C THR A 24 8.55 5.68 6.21
N ASP A 25 7.30 5.38 6.62
CA ASP A 25 6.91 4.06 7.10
C ASP A 25 7.13 2.95 6.05
N ALA A 26 6.93 3.24 4.77
CA ALA A 26 7.17 2.26 3.71
C ALA A 26 8.63 1.79 3.65
N GLN A 27 9.58 2.72 3.85
CA GLN A 27 11.01 2.39 3.89
C GLN A 27 11.36 1.63 5.17
N ALA A 28 10.83 2.06 6.31
CA ALA A 28 11.01 1.37 7.59
C ALA A 28 10.47 -0.07 7.52
N ALA A 29 9.30 -0.29 6.91
CA ALA A 29 8.72 -1.61 6.73
C ALA A 29 9.61 -2.52 5.87
N VAL A 30 10.17 -1.99 4.78
CA VAL A 30 11.13 -2.71 3.93
C VAL A 30 12.41 -3.04 4.71
N GLN A 31 12.88 -2.14 5.57
CA GLN A 31 14.03 -2.39 6.43
C GLN A 31 13.75 -3.54 7.40
N THR A 32 12.64 -3.51 8.13
CA THR A 32 12.21 -4.60 9.04
C THR A 32 12.07 -5.94 8.30
N LEU A 33 11.45 -5.96 7.11
CA LEU A 33 11.34 -7.18 6.30
C LEU A 33 12.72 -7.80 5.99
N ARG A 34 13.71 -6.96 5.68
CA ARG A 34 15.07 -7.42 5.33
C ARG A 34 15.88 -7.82 6.56
N GLU A 35 15.94 -6.95 7.56
CA GLU A 35 16.85 -7.09 8.70
C GLU A 35 16.33 -8.08 9.73
N GLU A 36 15.02 -8.06 10.03
CA GLU A 36 14.44 -8.87 11.09
C GLU A 36 13.86 -10.20 10.57
N HIS A 37 13.37 -10.22 9.32
CA HIS A 37 12.72 -11.40 8.76
C HIS A 37 13.51 -12.10 7.65
N GLY A 38 14.64 -11.54 7.23
CA GLY A 38 15.50 -12.11 6.19
C GLY A 38 14.82 -12.20 4.82
N VAL A 39 13.78 -11.40 4.57
CA VAL A 39 13.09 -11.36 3.28
C VAL A 39 13.96 -10.57 2.31
N THR A 40 14.46 -11.23 1.27
CA THR A 40 15.36 -10.61 0.29
C THR A 40 14.63 -10.04 -0.92
N HIS A 41 13.53 -10.66 -1.34
CA HIS A 41 12.77 -10.27 -2.52
C HIS A 41 11.27 -10.27 -2.22
N LEU A 42 10.51 -9.56 -3.06
CA LEU A 42 9.06 -9.59 -3.10
C LEU A 42 8.64 -9.97 -4.51
N ASP A 43 7.73 -10.93 -4.66
CA ASP A 43 7.17 -11.26 -5.97
C ASP A 43 5.97 -10.37 -6.31
N VAL A 44 5.19 -10.00 -5.30
CA VAL A 44 3.98 -9.20 -5.45
C VAL A 44 3.88 -8.18 -4.33
N VAL A 45 3.59 -6.94 -4.68
CA VAL A 45 3.17 -5.89 -3.75
C VAL A 45 1.78 -5.44 -4.17
N VAL A 46 0.83 -5.44 -3.22
CA VAL A 46 -0.54 -4.99 -3.44
C VAL A 46 -0.78 -3.73 -2.61
N ALA A 47 -0.77 -2.57 -3.28
CA ALA A 47 -1.09 -1.29 -2.68
C ALA A 47 -2.62 -1.14 -2.60
N ASN A 48 -3.20 -1.66 -1.52
CA ASN A 48 -4.65 -1.69 -1.29
C ASN A 48 -5.15 -0.63 -0.29
N ALA A 49 -4.30 -0.14 0.61
CA ALA A 49 -4.72 0.81 1.62
C ALA A 49 -5.24 2.11 0.97
N ALA A 50 -6.42 2.54 1.40
CA ALA A 50 -7.10 3.71 0.89
C ALA A 50 -8.04 4.29 1.96
N MET A 51 -8.44 5.55 1.80
CA MET A 51 -9.46 6.21 2.60
C MET A 51 -10.47 6.97 1.75
N ALA A 52 -11.70 7.06 2.24
CA ALA A 52 -12.77 7.84 1.64
C ALA A 52 -13.62 8.47 2.75
N THR A 53 -13.10 9.53 3.36
CA THR A 53 -13.67 10.15 4.57
C THR A 53 -14.52 11.39 4.31
N ASN A 54 -14.51 11.93 3.08
CA ASN A 54 -15.30 13.09 2.69
C ASN A 54 -15.78 12.93 1.23
N PHE A 55 -17.07 13.19 1.01
CA PHE A 55 -17.76 13.07 -0.29
C PHE A 55 -18.46 14.38 -0.69
N GLY A 56 -18.10 15.50 -0.06
CA GLY A 56 -18.70 16.80 -0.31
C GLY A 56 -18.33 17.38 -1.68
N PRO A 57 -19.06 18.41 -2.15
CA PRO A 57 -18.76 19.10 -3.40
C PRO A 57 -17.33 19.66 -3.41
N ALA A 58 -16.68 19.60 -4.57
CA ALA A 58 -15.34 20.16 -4.75
C ALA A 58 -15.26 21.66 -4.42
N SER A 59 -16.36 22.41 -4.60
CA SER A 59 -16.46 23.84 -4.28
C SER A 59 -16.41 24.15 -2.78
N THR A 60 -16.63 23.16 -1.92
CA THR A 60 -16.70 23.32 -0.46
C THR A 60 -15.85 22.29 0.29
N MET A 61 -15.04 21.49 -0.42
CA MET A 61 -14.22 20.45 0.19
C MET A 61 -13.13 21.11 1.06
N PRO A 62 -13.08 20.80 2.37
CA PRO A 62 -12.00 21.30 3.22
C PRO A 62 -10.65 20.75 2.75
N LEU A 63 -9.64 21.62 2.73
CA LEU A 63 -8.33 21.29 2.18
C LEU A 63 -7.66 20.13 2.94
N GLU A 64 -7.85 20.04 4.26
CA GLU A 64 -7.27 18.97 5.07
C GLU A 64 -7.76 17.57 4.64
N HIS A 65 -9.01 17.44 4.22
CA HIS A 65 -9.55 16.17 3.73
C HIS A 65 -8.96 15.81 2.38
N LEU A 66 -8.83 16.79 1.48
CA LEU A 66 -8.20 16.58 0.17
C LEU A 66 -6.74 16.15 0.35
N GLN A 67 -5.98 16.83 1.22
CA GLN A 67 -4.60 16.47 1.51
C GLN A 67 -4.48 15.06 2.08
N ALA A 68 -5.32 14.69 3.06
CA ALA A 68 -5.31 13.35 3.63
C ALA A 68 -5.63 12.26 2.59
N HIS A 69 -6.64 12.48 1.72
CA HIS A 69 -6.94 11.56 0.62
C HIS A 69 -5.77 11.45 -0.36
N MET A 70 -5.11 12.55 -0.71
CA MET A 70 -3.96 12.55 -1.60
C MET A 70 -2.75 11.83 -0.98
N MET A 71 -2.46 12.06 0.31
CA MET A 71 -1.42 11.33 1.03
C MET A 71 -1.64 9.82 0.93
N VAL A 72 -2.81 9.34 1.35
CA VAL A 72 -3.06 7.90 1.47
C VAL A 72 -3.37 7.21 0.14
N ASN A 73 -4.18 7.81 -0.73
CA ASN A 73 -4.65 7.14 -1.95
C ASN A 73 -3.74 7.35 -3.16
N MET A 74 -2.86 8.36 -3.13
CA MET A 74 -2.01 8.71 -4.28
C MET A 74 -0.53 8.66 -3.93
N TYR A 75 -0.07 9.40 -2.91
CA TYR A 75 1.35 9.50 -2.61
C TYR A 75 1.90 8.23 -1.96
N ALA A 76 1.18 7.65 -0.99
CA ALA A 76 1.63 6.45 -0.29
C ALA A 76 1.82 5.23 -1.22
N PRO A 77 0.98 4.95 -2.24
CA PRO A 77 1.28 3.93 -3.23
C PRO A 77 2.58 4.18 -4.00
N VAL A 78 2.90 5.43 -4.34
CA VAL A 78 4.17 5.79 -5.00
C VAL A 78 5.35 5.56 -4.06
N LEU A 79 5.25 5.98 -2.81
CA LEU A 79 6.29 5.77 -1.80
C LEU A 79 6.51 4.27 -1.51
N LEU A 80 5.43 3.49 -1.44
CA LEU A 80 5.50 2.04 -1.28
C LEU A 80 6.18 1.38 -2.48
N PHE A 81 5.86 1.80 -3.70
CA PHE A 81 6.57 1.33 -4.90
C PHE A 81 8.06 1.66 -4.82
N GLN A 82 8.41 2.91 -4.48
CA GLN A 82 9.81 3.34 -4.36
C GLN A 82 10.58 2.53 -3.30
N ALA A 83 9.96 2.25 -2.15
CA ALA A 83 10.57 1.44 -1.09
C ALA A 83 10.77 -0.02 -1.50
N THR A 84 9.80 -0.60 -2.21
CA THR A 84 9.80 -2.03 -2.54
C THR A 84 10.47 -2.37 -3.87
N ARG A 85 10.72 -1.39 -4.75
CA ARG A 85 11.19 -1.63 -6.14
C ARG A 85 12.45 -2.49 -6.22
N LEU A 86 13.41 -2.32 -5.31
CA LEU A 86 14.67 -3.07 -5.34
C LEU A 86 14.45 -4.53 -4.96
N MET A 87 13.54 -4.81 -4.01
CA MET A 87 13.16 -6.18 -3.64
C MET A 87 12.34 -6.85 -4.75
N LEU A 88 11.47 -6.10 -5.42
CA LEU A 88 10.73 -6.57 -6.60
C LEU A 88 11.68 -6.96 -7.74
N GLN A 89 12.72 -6.15 -7.99
CA GLN A 89 13.75 -6.45 -9.00
C GLN A 89 14.57 -7.71 -8.70
N GLN A 90 14.59 -8.18 -7.45
CA GLN A 90 15.28 -9.41 -7.04
C GLN A 90 14.40 -10.66 -7.16
N SER A 91 13.11 -10.52 -7.48
CA SER A 91 12.24 -11.66 -7.73
C SER A 91 12.77 -12.51 -8.87
N LYS A 92 12.71 -13.84 -8.69
CA LYS A 92 13.00 -14.82 -9.76
C LYS A 92 11.79 -15.04 -10.68
N GLN A 93 10.64 -14.46 -10.33
CA GLN A 93 9.41 -14.50 -11.10
C GLN A 93 9.16 -13.15 -11.79
N GLN A 94 8.08 -13.06 -12.56
CA GLN A 94 7.62 -11.77 -13.05
C GLN A 94 7.01 -10.98 -11.89
N ALA A 95 7.81 -10.09 -11.30
CA ALA A 95 7.41 -9.23 -10.21
C ALA A 95 6.22 -8.34 -10.59
N LYS A 96 5.28 -8.14 -9.66
CA LYS A 96 4.08 -7.31 -9.87
C LYS A 96 3.92 -6.28 -8.76
N PHE A 97 3.72 -5.04 -9.16
CA PHE A 97 3.17 -4.01 -8.28
C PHE A 97 1.73 -3.74 -8.73
N VAL A 98 0.79 -3.99 -7.83
CA VAL A 98 -0.65 -3.85 -8.10
C VAL A 98 -1.21 -2.72 -7.26
N LEU A 99 -1.69 -1.67 -7.92
CA LEU A 99 -2.48 -0.61 -7.29
C LEU A 99 -3.96 -0.98 -7.35
N ILE A 100 -4.64 -0.94 -6.20
CA ILE A 100 -6.09 -1.13 -6.16
C ILE A 100 -6.77 0.23 -6.28
N GLY A 101 -7.41 0.47 -7.42
CA GLY A 101 -8.26 1.63 -7.65
C GLY A 101 -9.71 1.41 -7.24
N ALA A 102 -10.56 2.40 -7.49
CA ALA A 102 -12.00 2.32 -7.25
C ALA A 102 -12.80 2.64 -8.53
N PRO A 103 -13.95 1.98 -8.77
CA PRO A 103 -14.80 2.28 -9.93
C PRO A 103 -15.25 3.75 -10.02
N ILE A 104 -15.45 4.43 -8.88
CA ILE A 104 -15.83 5.85 -8.80
C ILE A 104 -14.77 6.80 -9.40
N SER A 105 -13.53 6.34 -9.57
CA SER A 105 -12.46 7.09 -10.22
C SER A 105 -12.58 7.09 -11.75
N THR A 106 -13.56 6.39 -12.31
CA THR A 106 -13.82 6.32 -13.75
C THR A 106 -15.08 7.09 -14.11
N ILE A 107 -15.14 7.60 -15.35
CA ILE A 107 -16.31 8.33 -15.85
C ILE A 107 -17.50 7.41 -16.17
N THR A 108 -17.27 6.11 -16.31
CA THR A 108 -18.30 5.12 -16.70
C THR A 108 -19.43 5.01 -15.69
N ASN A 109 -19.17 5.33 -14.42
CA ASN A 109 -20.14 5.23 -13.33
C ASN A 109 -20.61 6.61 -12.82
N MET A 110 -20.41 7.68 -13.58
CA MET A 110 -20.97 9.00 -13.26
C MET A 110 -22.42 9.06 -13.75
N HIS A 111 -23.38 8.95 -12.82
CA HIS A 111 -24.81 9.13 -13.06
C HIS A 111 -25.34 10.36 -12.32
#